data_AF-A0A661N1P8-F1
#
_entry.id   AF-A0A661N1P8-F1
#
_cell.length_a   1.000
_cell.length_b   1.000
_cell.length_c   1.000
_cell.angle_alpha   90.00
_cell.angle_beta   90.00
_cell.angle_gamma   90.00
#
_symmetry.space_group_name_H-M   'P 1'
#
loop_
_entity.id
_entity.type
_entity.pdbx_description
1 polymer ?
#
loop_
_entity_poly.entity_id
_entity_poly.type
_entity_poly.pdbx_seq_one_letter_code
_entity_poly.pdbx_strand_id
1 'polypeptide(L)'
;MNHAAPRLAALSLLSVLALLTVLASACEGGRSRPTPGDDSGISLVDSGTTGPDGSTPPSDGGMSVPDSGPPGSLQPGAACGCDSECAGTAANAGICIQGVCMTEATTACAEAGSRAECGAGARCWGLDGFDGGICWPDCDASSCAGSCDADGSCIPSETTSCDSTCCGGDGGGTTPGGECPPNAHVEGDGCVCDTGYTVNAAGTGCELPCTTASDCGGTDICVDNHCEAPPCTATSCATGLVCAASGDCVVDIGTAPPGTPPTACVIGSMDIPDWRCTSGCSDIVPFTPANGPGYDNYPLNGETASNQYRSFIRRDVMMLVKYATAMVACQTTGWSFGNGGDLGLGDMSEADGAIPGTSIGSPGHPDGTHVNGHDMDIGYYQVGTANNYLRPICEHMSGGVDQYHCVEEPHLLDPWRTSLFIAHLHINPNLRVIGIDGKAALLVESALTQLCSDGWVSTTACGSPKIAYELTDTGRFWFRFHHHHLHVSVNG
;
A
#
# COMPACT_ATOMS: atom_id res chain seq x y z
N MET A 1 35.34 13.26 -56.39
CA MET A 1 36.54 12.47 -56.71
C MET A 1 37.39 12.36 -55.45
N ASN A 2 37.63 11.11 -55.03
CA ASN A 2 38.69 10.57 -54.17
C ASN A 2 38.80 11.12 -52.72
N HIS A 3 38.33 10.38 -51.72
CA HIS A 3 38.96 9.23 -51.03
C HIS A 3 40.15 9.62 -50.14
N ALA A 4 40.01 9.45 -48.82
CA ALA A 4 40.80 8.50 -48.02
C ALA A 4 40.46 8.57 -46.51
N ALA A 5 40.23 7.40 -45.92
CA ALA A 5 40.13 7.15 -44.48
C ALA A 5 41.48 6.67 -43.91
N PRO A 6 41.63 6.60 -42.57
CA PRO A 6 42.36 5.51 -41.91
C PRO A 6 41.51 4.88 -40.79
N ARG A 7 41.20 3.57 -40.83
CA ARG A 7 41.98 2.40 -40.33
C ARG A 7 42.12 2.29 -38.80
N LEU A 8 41.19 1.49 -38.25
CA LEU A 8 41.34 0.37 -37.29
C LEU A 8 42.72 0.15 -36.64
N ALA A 9 42.72 0.05 -35.31
CA ALA A 9 43.67 -0.76 -34.54
C ALA A 9 42.89 -1.71 -33.62
N ALA A 10 43.02 -3.00 -33.91
CA ALA A 10 42.57 -4.10 -33.07
C ALA A 10 43.66 -4.42 -32.05
N LEU A 11 43.28 -4.66 -30.79
CA LEU A 11 44.11 -5.39 -29.83
C LEU A 11 43.35 -6.65 -29.38
N SER A 12 43.81 -7.78 -29.88
CA SER A 12 43.67 -9.08 -29.23
C SER A 12 44.83 -9.23 -28.25
N LEU A 13 44.61 -9.82 -27.07
CA LEU A 13 45.45 -10.94 -26.58
C LEU A 13 44.95 -11.56 -25.27
N LEU A 14 44.80 -12.89 -25.35
CA LEU A 14 45.11 -13.94 -24.39
C LEU A 14 44.24 -14.21 -23.14
N SER A 15 43.48 -15.29 -23.32
CA SER A 15 43.10 -16.36 -22.41
C SER A 15 44.13 -16.77 -21.34
N VAL A 16 43.66 -17.06 -20.13
CA VAL A 16 44.26 -18.05 -19.21
C VAL A 16 43.13 -18.91 -18.62
N LEU A 17 43.26 -20.22 -18.80
CA LEU A 17 42.40 -21.29 -18.29
C LEU A 17 43.28 -22.24 -17.46
N ALA A 18 42.92 -22.50 -16.19
CA ALA A 18 43.31 -23.65 -15.35
C ALA A 18 42.44 -23.58 -14.07
N LEU A 19 41.46 -24.44 -13.79
CA LEU A 19 41.36 -25.89 -13.54
C LEU A 19 41.93 -26.36 -12.16
N LEU A 20 41.12 -27.19 -11.47
CA LEU A 20 41.27 -27.93 -10.20
C LEU A 20 40.87 -27.16 -8.91
N THR A 21 40.11 -27.69 -7.94
CA THR A 21 39.85 -29.08 -7.53
C THR A 21 38.61 -29.19 -6.64
N VAL A 22 37.95 -30.35 -6.68
CA VAL A 22 36.90 -30.84 -5.75
C VAL A 22 37.50 -31.19 -4.39
N LEU A 23 36.82 -30.83 -3.29
CA LEU A 23 36.90 -31.53 -2.00
C LEU A 23 35.55 -31.44 -1.28
N ALA A 24 34.89 -32.60 -1.17
CA ALA A 24 33.85 -32.86 -0.20
C ALA A 24 34.51 -33.23 1.14
N SER A 25 34.01 -32.69 2.24
CA SER A 25 34.24 -33.27 3.57
C SER A 25 33.01 -33.10 4.44
N ALA A 26 32.42 -34.24 4.80
CA ALA A 26 31.45 -34.38 5.86
C ALA A 26 32.05 -33.97 7.21
N CYS A 27 31.23 -33.36 8.05
CA CYS A 27 31.39 -33.35 9.50
C CYS A 27 30.03 -33.54 10.15
N GLU A 28 29.73 -34.80 10.49
CA GLU A 28 28.84 -35.18 11.58
C GLU A 28 29.42 -34.66 12.90
N GLY A 29 28.58 -34.03 13.72
CA GLY A 29 28.94 -33.56 15.04
C GLY A 29 27.72 -33.10 15.80
N GLY A 30 27.01 -34.06 16.42
CA GLY A 30 25.77 -33.80 17.14
C GLY A 30 25.92 -32.87 18.35
N ARG A 31 24.79 -32.28 18.77
CA ARG A 31 24.59 -31.72 20.11
C ARG A 31 23.11 -31.76 20.49
N SER A 32 22.85 -32.68 21.41
CA SER A 32 21.98 -32.62 22.59
C SER A 32 20.78 -31.65 22.63
N ARG A 33 19.60 -32.26 22.72
CA ARG A 33 18.36 -31.75 23.33
C ARG A 33 18.62 -31.01 24.65
N PRO A 34 18.03 -29.83 24.89
CA PRO A 34 17.73 -29.35 26.22
C PRO A 34 16.36 -29.91 26.67
N THR A 35 16.33 -30.52 27.84
CA THR A 35 15.12 -30.78 28.63
C THR A 35 14.60 -29.48 29.27
N PRO A 36 13.29 -29.38 29.57
CA PRO A 36 12.70 -28.20 30.20
C PRO A 36 13.20 -28.08 31.64
N GLY A 37 13.72 -26.90 32.00
CA GLY A 37 14.06 -26.54 33.37
C GLY A 37 12.93 -25.72 33.97
N ASP A 38 12.46 -26.17 35.13
CA ASP A 38 11.44 -25.54 35.97
C ASP A 38 11.87 -24.14 36.42
N ASP A 39 11.11 -23.11 36.06
CA ASP A 39 11.21 -21.78 36.68
C ASP A 39 10.39 -21.75 37.97
N SER A 40 11.14 -21.80 39.07
CA SER A 40 10.67 -21.56 40.43
C SER A 40 10.54 -20.06 40.65
N GLY A 41 9.38 -19.64 41.15
CA GLY A 41 8.99 -18.24 41.25
C GLY A 41 9.95 -17.34 42.03
N ILE A 42 10.13 -16.14 41.49
CA ILE A 42 10.54 -14.94 42.23
C ILE A 42 9.29 -14.11 42.47
N SER A 43 8.85 -14.12 43.73
CA SER A 43 7.94 -13.14 44.30
C SER A 43 8.74 -11.88 44.59
N LEU A 44 8.47 -10.80 43.84
CA LEU A 44 8.88 -9.46 44.22
C LEU A 44 7.65 -8.72 44.73
N VAL A 45 7.73 -8.42 46.01
CA VAL A 45 6.76 -7.68 46.80
C VAL A 45 6.82 -6.21 46.36
N ASP A 46 5.73 -5.75 45.77
CA ASP A 46 5.49 -4.34 45.49
C ASP A 46 5.29 -3.58 46.83
N SER A 47 6.04 -2.50 47.00
CA SER A 47 5.95 -1.58 48.14
C SER A 47 5.75 -0.17 47.61
N GLY A 48 4.49 0.10 47.27
CA GLY A 48 3.76 1.34 47.46
C GLY A 48 4.54 2.65 47.64
N THR A 49 4.38 3.53 46.66
CA THR A 49 4.34 4.97 46.91
C THR A 49 3.15 5.58 46.17
N THR A 50 2.16 5.98 46.96
CA THR A 50 1.02 6.80 46.56
C THR A 50 1.47 8.23 46.23
N GLY A 51 1.32 8.64 44.97
CA GLY A 51 1.38 10.04 44.53
C GLY A 51 0.07 10.41 43.81
N PRO A 52 -0.59 11.52 44.15
CA PRO A 52 -1.84 11.92 43.53
C PRO A 52 -1.54 12.84 42.35
N ASP A 53 -1.68 12.34 41.13
CA ASP A 53 -2.04 13.15 39.96
C ASP A 53 -2.66 12.22 38.92
N GLY A 54 -3.98 12.31 38.82
CA GLY A 54 -4.84 11.46 38.00
C GLY A 54 -4.92 11.99 36.57
N SER A 55 -4.21 11.33 35.67
CA SER A 55 -4.54 11.26 34.26
C SER A 55 -4.12 9.88 33.76
N THR A 56 -4.99 8.90 33.98
CA THR A 56 -4.94 7.58 33.36
C THR A 56 -5.08 7.73 31.84
N PRO A 57 -4.18 7.16 31.02
CA PRO A 57 -4.44 7.03 29.59
C PRO A 57 -5.65 6.10 29.38
N PRO A 58 -6.44 6.29 28.31
CA PRO A 58 -7.58 5.42 28.04
C PRO A 58 -7.07 3.98 27.86
N SER A 59 -7.67 3.06 28.59
CA SER A 59 -7.49 1.63 28.38
C SER A 59 -8.30 1.23 27.15
N ASP A 60 -7.64 0.81 26.08
CA ASP A 60 -8.29 0.23 24.92
C ASP A 60 -8.93 -1.11 25.32
N GLY A 61 -10.26 -1.17 25.20
CA GLY A 61 -11.05 -2.34 25.54
C GLY A 61 -10.81 -3.45 24.52
N GLY A 62 -9.91 -4.38 24.85
CA GLY A 62 -9.72 -5.62 24.12
C GLY A 62 -10.97 -6.50 24.19
N MET A 63 -11.73 -6.55 23.09
CA MET A 63 -12.70 -7.61 22.85
C MET A 63 -12.00 -8.82 22.25
N SER A 64 -12.03 -9.94 22.95
CA SER A 64 -11.52 -11.23 22.49
C SER A 64 -12.43 -11.79 21.38
N VAL A 65 -11.90 -11.92 20.17
CA VAL A 65 -12.53 -12.68 19.08
C VAL A 65 -11.97 -14.12 19.10
N PRO A 66 -12.79 -15.17 18.96
CA PRO A 66 -12.30 -16.55 19.02
C PRO A 66 -11.46 -16.93 17.78
N ASP A 67 -10.39 -17.70 18.05
CA ASP A 67 -9.40 -18.29 17.12
C ASP A 67 -9.95 -18.68 15.73
N SER A 68 -9.40 -18.07 14.69
CA SER A 68 -9.51 -18.49 13.29
C SER A 68 -8.14 -18.87 12.73
N GLY A 69 -8.11 -19.84 11.81
CA GLY A 69 -6.90 -20.40 11.21
C GLY A 69 -6.07 -19.44 10.32
N PRO A 70 -5.14 -19.96 9.50
CA PRO A 70 -4.12 -19.18 8.78
C PRO A 70 -4.77 -18.10 7.88
N PRO A 71 -4.06 -16.99 7.59
CA PRO A 71 -4.61 -15.63 7.44
C PRO A 71 -5.93 -15.67 6.70
N GLY A 72 -6.98 -15.33 7.46
CA GLY A 72 -8.35 -15.76 7.23
C GLY A 72 -8.81 -15.39 5.83
N SER A 73 -8.73 -16.35 4.93
CA SER A 73 -9.43 -16.24 3.67
C SER A 73 -10.91 -16.03 4.00
N LEU A 74 -11.46 -14.98 3.42
CA LEU A 74 -12.82 -14.52 3.61
C LEU A 74 -13.76 -15.67 3.27
N GLN A 75 -14.59 -16.05 4.25
CA GLN A 75 -15.49 -17.19 4.06
C GLN A 75 -16.46 -16.92 2.90
N PRO A 76 -16.92 -17.96 2.19
CA PRO A 76 -17.90 -17.77 1.12
C PRO A 76 -19.13 -17.01 1.65
N GLY A 77 -19.45 -15.89 0.99
CA GLY A 77 -20.51 -14.94 1.34
C GLY A 77 -19.99 -13.61 1.90
N ALA A 78 -18.73 -13.51 2.31
CA ALA A 78 -18.13 -12.26 2.78
C ALA A 78 -17.82 -11.27 1.66
N ALA A 79 -17.71 -9.98 1.99
CA ALA A 79 -17.34 -8.93 1.04
C ALA A 79 -15.85 -9.02 0.69
N CYS A 80 -15.48 -8.94 -0.58
CA CYS A 80 -14.09 -9.05 -1.05
C CYS A 80 -13.71 -7.98 -2.08
N GLY A 81 -12.41 -7.69 -2.17
CA GLY A 81 -11.80 -6.89 -3.22
C GLY A 81 -11.17 -7.72 -4.33
N CYS A 82 -10.63 -8.92 -4.02
CA CYS A 82 -9.87 -9.77 -4.93
C CYS A 82 -10.05 -11.27 -4.66
N ASP A 83 -9.76 -12.11 -5.67
CA ASP A 83 -9.85 -13.57 -5.56
C ASP A 83 -8.97 -14.16 -4.45
N SER A 84 -7.76 -13.61 -4.29
CA SER A 84 -6.80 -14.04 -3.27
C SER A 84 -7.29 -13.88 -1.84
N GLU A 85 -8.32 -13.07 -1.63
CA GLU A 85 -8.92 -12.86 -0.32
C GLU A 85 -9.92 -13.97 0.01
N CYS A 86 -10.45 -14.69 -0.97
CA CYS A 86 -11.55 -15.62 -0.78
C CYS A 86 -11.11 -17.02 -0.35
N ALA A 87 -11.81 -17.57 0.63
CA ALA A 87 -11.59 -18.93 1.10
C ALA A 87 -12.03 -19.94 0.06
N GLY A 88 -11.18 -20.92 -0.18
CA GLY A 88 -11.49 -22.04 -1.03
C GLY A 88 -10.71 -23.29 -0.65
N THR A 89 -11.00 -24.38 -1.33
CA THR A 89 -10.24 -25.61 -1.27
C THR A 89 -9.54 -25.86 -2.61
N ALA A 90 -8.65 -26.85 -2.68
CA ALA A 90 -8.06 -27.26 -3.95
C ALA A 90 -9.11 -27.77 -4.97
N ALA A 91 -10.30 -28.17 -4.51
CA ALA A 91 -11.40 -28.64 -5.35
C ALA A 91 -12.38 -27.51 -5.73
N ASN A 92 -12.50 -26.49 -4.89
CA ASN A 92 -13.39 -25.35 -5.07
C ASN A 92 -12.59 -24.09 -4.71
N ALA A 93 -11.80 -23.57 -5.65
CA ALA A 93 -10.95 -22.41 -5.42
C ALA A 93 -11.81 -21.19 -5.04
N GLY A 94 -11.33 -20.35 -4.13
CA GLY A 94 -12.02 -19.13 -3.73
C GLY A 94 -11.91 -18.08 -4.84
N ILE A 95 -13.00 -17.37 -5.10
CA ILE A 95 -13.08 -16.35 -6.15
C ILE A 95 -13.94 -15.17 -5.69
N CYS A 96 -13.56 -13.95 -6.03
CA CYS A 96 -14.31 -12.75 -5.71
C CYS A 96 -15.18 -12.33 -6.88
N ILE A 97 -16.50 -12.50 -6.76
CA ILE A 97 -17.45 -12.15 -7.82
C ILE A 97 -18.22 -10.91 -7.41
N GLN A 98 -17.97 -9.80 -8.11
CA GLN A 98 -18.64 -8.50 -7.89
C GLN A 98 -18.66 -8.08 -6.42
N GLY A 99 -17.57 -8.37 -5.71
CA GLY A 99 -17.38 -7.97 -4.32
C GLY A 99 -17.88 -8.98 -3.29
N VAL A 100 -18.23 -10.21 -3.67
CA VAL A 100 -18.63 -11.27 -2.74
C VAL A 100 -17.81 -12.53 -2.97
N CYS A 101 -17.27 -13.11 -1.89
CA CYS A 101 -16.52 -14.35 -1.97
C CYS A 101 -17.42 -15.53 -2.30
N MET A 102 -17.07 -16.23 -3.37
CA MET A 102 -17.66 -17.47 -3.85
C MET A 102 -16.57 -18.55 -3.92
N THR A 103 -16.94 -19.75 -4.37
CA THR A 103 -15.95 -20.74 -4.80
C THR A 103 -16.29 -21.29 -6.18
N GLU A 104 -15.29 -21.67 -6.96
CA GLU A 104 -15.49 -22.39 -8.22
C GLU A 104 -16.13 -23.74 -7.99
N ALA A 105 -16.99 -24.20 -8.90
CA ALA A 105 -17.51 -25.56 -8.88
C ALA A 105 -16.48 -26.56 -9.44
N THR A 106 -16.46 -27.77 -8.90
CA THR A 106 -15.53 -28.84 -9.35
C THR A 106 -15.74 -29.26 -10.81
N THR A 107 -16.96 -29.13 -11.31
CA THR A 107 -17.40 -29.40 -12.69
C THR A 107 -18.64 -28.57 -13.01
N ALA A 108 -19.02 -28.48 -14.29
CA ALA A 108 -20.30 -27.91 -14.71
C ALA A 108 -21.46 -28.39 -13.82
N CYS A 109 -22.32 -27.45 -13.39
CA CYS A 109 -23.48 -27.76 -12.56
C CYS A 109 -24.38 -28.80 -13.23
N ALA A 110 -24.70 -29.89 -12.54
CA ALA A 110 -25.61 -30.91 -13.05
C ALA A 110 -27.00 -30.34 -13.35
N GLU A 111 -27.46 -29.40 -12.52
CA GLU A 111 -28.65 -28.58 -12.71
C GLU A 111 -28.52 -27.27 -11.92
N ALA A 112 -29.33 -26.28 -12.24
CA ALA A 112 -29.33 -25.00 -11.52
C ALA A 112 -29.69 -25.22 -10.04
N GLY A 113 -28.82 -24.79 -9.14
CA GLY A 113 -28.97 -24.98 -7.69
C GLY A 113 -28.46 -26.34 -7.17
N SER A 114 -27.77 -27.13 -7.99
CA SER A 114 -27.19 -28.42 -7.55
C SER A 114 -26.15 -28.23 -6.45
N ARG A 115 -25.98 -29.23 -5.58
CA ARG A 115 -25.01 -29.20 -4.46
C ARG A 115 -23.85 -30.17 -4.65
N ALA A 116 -23.85 -30.95 -5.73
CA ALA A 116 -22.93 -32.06 -5.90
C ALA A 116 -21.51 -31.58 -6.24
N GLU A 117 -21.40 -30.42 -6.87
CA GLU A 117 -20.18 -29.83 -7.42
C GLU A 117 -19.50 -28.87 -6.44
N CYS A 118 -20.19 -28.55 -5.34
CA CYS A 118 -19.85 -27.50 -4.40
C CYS A 118 -19.52 -28.03 -3.00
N GLY A 119 -18.80 -27.22 -2.22
CA GLY A 119 -18.66 -27.43 -0.79
C GLY A 119 -20.00 -27.39 -0.04
N ALA A 120 -20.02 -27.93 1.18
CA ALA A 120 -21.21 -27.86 2.03
C ALA A 120 -21.63 -26.39 2.27
N GLY A 121 -22.95 -26.12 2.20
CA GLY A 121 -23.48 -24.77 2.38
C GLY A 121 -23.39 -23.87 1.15
N ALA A 122 -23.24 -24.43 -0.06
CA ALA A 122 -23.31 -23.69 -1.31
C ALA A 122 -24.10 -24.45 -2.39
N ARG A 123 -24.51 -23.73 -3.44
CA ARG A 123 -25.21 -24.27 -4.62
C ARG A 123 -24.57 -23.81 -5.92
N CYS A 124 -24.53 -24.71 -6.89
CA CYS A 124 -23.91 -24.49 -8.19
C CYS A 124 -24.89 -23.77 -9.11
N TRP A 125 -24.42 -22.69 -9.73
CA TRP A 125 -25.12 -21.97 -10.78
C TRP A 125 -24.18 -21.73 -11.96
N GLY A 126 -24.71 -21.86 -13.18
CA GLY A 126 -23.98 -21.43 -14.37
C GLY A 126 -23.81 -19.92 -14.35
N LEU A 127 -22.59 -19.46 -14.64
CA LEU A 127 -22.27 -18.06 -14.86
C LEU A 127 -21.56 -17.96 -16.20
N ASP A 128 -22.04 -17.08 -17.08
CA ASP A 128 -21.39 -16.83 -18.35
C ASP A 128 -19.93 -16.39 -18.10
N GLY A 129 -19.00 -16.92 -18.89
CA GLY A 129 -17.55 -16.72 -18.68
C GLY A 129 -16.85 -17.78 -17.83
N PHE A 130 -17.58 -18.70 -17.18
CA PHE A 130 -17.01 -19.75 -16.33
C PHE A 130 -17.26 -21.18 -16.84
N ASP A 131 -16.19 -21.86 -17.24
CA ASP A 131 -16.19 -23.27 -17.63
C ASP A 131 -16.27 -24.19 -16.38
N GLY A 132 -17.45 -24.26 -15.76
CA GLY A 132 -17.65 -25.11 -14.56
C GLY A 132 -18.80 -24.67 -13.67
N GLY A 133 -19.29 -23.43 -13.78
CA GLY A 133 -20.26 -22.88 -12.84
C GLY A 133 -19.62 -22.45 -11.52
N ILE A 134 -20.37 -21.68 -10.75
CA ILE A 134 -19.94 -21.05 -9.50
C ILE A 134 -20.77 -21.62 -8.35
N CYS A 135 -20.14 -21.82 -7.19
CA CYS A 135 -20.79 -22.22 -5.96
C CYS A 135 -21.16 -20.99 -5.11
N TRP A 136 -22.44 -20.66 -5.11
CA TRP A 136 -23.02 -19.54 -4.39
C TRP A 136 -23.37 -20.00 -2.97
N PRO A 137 -22.89 -19.32 -1.92
CA PRO A 137 -23.16 -19.68 -0.53
C PRO A 137 -24.66 -19.65 -0.23
N ASP A 138 -25.18 -20.61 0.53
CA ASP A 138 -26.52 -20.55 1.08
C ASP A 138 -26.57 -19.49 2.19
N CYS A 139 -27.52 -18.57 2.13
CA CYS A 139 -27.73 -17.55 3.15
C CYS A 139 -28.06 -18.12 4.54
N ASP A 140 -28.61 -19.33 4.60
CA ASP A 140 -28.90 -20.01 5.87
C ASP A 140 -27.64 -20.67 6.48
N ALA A 141 -26.56 -20.81 5.70
CA ALA A 141 -25.30 -21.42 6.10
C ALA A 141 -24.18 -20.39 6.34
N SER A 142 -24.23 -19.24 5.68
CA SER A 142 -23.21 -18.18 5.73
C SER A 142 -23.82 -16.78 5.82
N SER A 143 -23.09 -15.84 6.43
CA SER A 143 -23.43 -14.41 6.32
C SER A 143 -23.22 -13.92 4.90
N CYS A 144 -24.24 -13.28 4.31
CA CYS A 144 -24.18 -12.73 2.96
C CYS A 144 -23.90 -11.23 2.99
N ALA A 145 -22.78 -10.80 2.41
CA ALA A 145 -22.44 -9.39 2.21
C ALA A 145 -23.25 -8.74 1.09
N GLY A 146 -23.76 -9.54 0.15
CA GLY A 146 -24.70 -9.09 -0.88
C GLY A 146 -26.16 -9.20 -0.42
N SER A 147 -26.98 -9.92 -1.17
CA SER A 147 -28.40 -10.15 -0.88
C SER A 147 -28.78 -11.61 -1.09
N CYS A 148 -29.79 -12.08 -0.38
CA CYS A 148 -30.31 -13.44 -0.57
C CYS A 148 -31.37 -13.43 -1.66
N ASP A 149 -31.17 -14.24 -2.69
CA ASP A 149 -32.18 -14.41 -3.74
C ASP A 149 -33.36 -15.30 -3.28
N ALA A 150 -34.31 -15.55 -4.18
CA ALA A 150 -35.49 -16.35 -3.89
C ALA A 150 -35.17 -17.83 -3.60
N ASP A 151 -34.02 -18.32 -4.04
CA ASP A 151 -33.57 -19.70 -3.84
C ASP A 151 -32.71 -19.85 -2.57
N GLY A 152 -32.40 -18.74 -1.91
CA GLY A 152 -31.60 -18.67 -0.69
C GLY A 152 -30.09 -18.63 -0.96
N SER A 153 -29.66 -18.31 -2.19
CA SER A 153 -28.27 -18.12 -2.55
C SER A 153 -27.83 -16.69 -2.26
N CYS A 154 -26.61 -16.52 -1.75
CA CYS A 154 -26.01 -15.21 -1.54
C CYS A 154 -25.51 -14.64 -2.87
N ILE A 155 -26.17 -13.62 -3.38
CA ILE A 155 -25.85 -12.94 -4.65
C ILE A 155 -25.24 -11.56 -4.42
N PRO A 156 -24.35 -11.05 -5.30
CA PRO A 156 -23.91 -9.66 -5.26
C PRO A 156 -25.08 -8.67 -5.26
N SER A 157 -24.88 -7.51 -4.63
CA SER A 157 -25.86 -6.42 -4.58
C SER A 157 -25.30 -5.16 -5.25
N GLU A 158 -26.13 -4.14 -5.44
CA GLU A 158 -25.67 -2.83 -5.96
C GLU A 158 -24.60 -2.15 -5.07
N THR A 159 -24.41 -2.63 -3.83
CA THR A 159 -23.43 -2.09 -2.88
C THR A 159 -22.14 -2.90 -2.79
N THR A 160 -22.07 -4.05 -3.47
CA THR A 160 -20.85 -4.87 -3.54
C THR A 160 -20.11 -4.56 -4.83
N SER A 161 -18.82 -4.26 -4.72
CA SER A 161 -17.93 -4.01 -5.85
C SER A 161 -16.61 -4.70 -5.57
N CYS A 162 -15.93 -5.15 -6.61
CA CYS A 162 -14.56 -5.62 -6.47
C CYS A 162 -13.59 -4.85 -7.37
N ASP A 163 -12.30 -5.04 -7.15
CA ASP A 163 -11.27 -4.36 -7.93
C ASP A 163 -11.08 -5.09 -9.26
N SER A 164 -11.32 -4.36 -10.36
CA SER A 164 -11.25 -4.88 -11.72
C SER A 164 -9.89 -5.43 -12.14
N THR A 165 -8.84 -5.18 -11.37
CA THR A 165 -7.49 -5.70 -11.64
C THR A 165 -7.25 -7.10 -11.09
N CYS A 166 -8.12 -7.61 -10.21
CA CYS A 166 -7.87 -8.85 -9.47
C CYS A 166 -9.11 -9.76 -9.29
N CYS A 167 -10.27 -9.38 -9.82
CA CYS A 167 -11.44 -10.26 -9.88
C CYS A 167 -11.43 -11.12 -11.14
N GLY A 168 -11.50 -12.44 -10.95
CA GLY A 168 -11.90 -13.35 -12.01
C GLY A 168 -13.33 -13.02 -12.41
N GLY A 169 -13.51 -12.37 -13.56
CA GLY A 169 -14.84 -12.04 -14.10
C GLY A 169 -14.99 -10.64 -14.68
N ASP A 170 -14.03 -9.73 -14.44
CA ASP A 170 -14.07 -8.39 -15.03
C ASP A 170 -13.51 -8.39 -16.46
N GLY A 171 -14.23 -9.07 -17.36
CA GLY A 171 -14.37 -8.54 -18.70
C GLY A 171 -14.99 -7.14 -18.55
N GLY A 172 -14.27 -6.14 -19.06
CA GLY A 172 -14.50 -4.73 -18.70
C GLY A 172 -15.96 -4.29 -18.64
N GLY A 173 -16.36 -3.81 -17.46
CA GLY A 173 -17.39 -2.80 -17.30
C GLY A 173 -18.73 -3.11 -17.97
N THR A 174 -19.37 -4.22 -17.61
CA THR A 174 -20.83 -4.27 -17.73
C THR A 174 -21.44 -3.94 -16.37
N THR A 175 -22.08 -2.78 -16.26
CA THR A 175 -23.00 -2.51 -15.15
C THR A 175 -24.03 -3.64 -15.07
N PRO A 176 -24.52 -4.03 -13.88
CA PRO A 176 -25.60 -5.01 -13.73
C PRO A 176 -26.82 -4.56 -14.56
N GLY A 177 -26.94 -5.11 -15.77
CA GLY A 177 -27.78 -4.56 -16.84
C GLY A 177 -27.25 -4.81 -18.26
N GLY A 178 -25.95 -5.09 -18.44
CA GLY A 178 -25.39 -5.52 -19.74
C GLY A 178 -25.33 -4.43 -20.82
N GLU A 179 -25.55 -3.17 -20.48
CA GLU A 179 -25.39 -2.07 -21.41
C GLU A 179 -23.97 -1.50 -21.32
N CYS A 180 -23.24 -1.61 -22.43
CA CYS A 180 -21.98 -0.92 -22.59
C CYS A 180 -22.17 0.60 -22.58
N PRO A 181 -21.14 1.38 -22.18
CA PRO A 181 -21.21 2.84 -22.28
C PRO A 181 -21.52 3.26 -23.73
N PRO A 182 -22.06 4.46 -23.95
CA PRO A 182 -22.34 4.95 -25.31
C PRO A 182 -21.13 4.79 -26.24
N ASN A 183 -21.40 4.36 -27.48
CA ASN A 183 -20.40 4.06 -28.52
C ASN A 183 -19.47 2.88 -28.18
N ALA A 184 -19.96 1.94 -27.38
CA ALA A 184 -19.35 0.65 -27.19
C ALA A 184 -20.40 -0.44 -27.37
N HIS A 185 -19.95 -1.65 -27.70
CA HIS A 185 -20.76 -2.84 -27.72
C HIS A 185 -20.10 -3.94 -26.89
N VAL A 186 -20.92 -4.92 -26.49
CA VAL A 186 -20.45 -6.08 -25.75
C VAL A 186 -19.66 -6.97 -26.71
N GLU A 187 -18.43 -7.30 -26.35
CA GLU A 187 -17.60 -8.31 -27.01
C GLU A 187 -16.96 -9.21 -25.95
N GLY A 188 -17.39 -10.48 -25.93
CA GLY A 188 -17.04 -11.41 -24.85
C GLY A 188 -17.68 -10.95 -23.53
N ASP A 189 -16.87 -10.94 -22.47
CA ASP A 189 -17.32 -10.56 -21.13
C ASP A 189 -17.18 -9.04 -20.86
N GLY A 190 -16.73 -8.24 -21.84
CA GLY A 190 -16.48 -6.81 -21.66
C GLY A 190 -17.03 -5.92 -22.76
N CYS A 191 -16.85 -4.62 -22.58
CA CYS A 191 -17.22 -3.60 -23.55
C CYS A 191 -16.04 -3.17 -24.42
N VAL A 192 -16.25 -3.15 -25.73
CA VAL A 192 -15.27 -2.69 -26.71
C VAL A 192 -15.84 -1.48 -27.44
N CYS A 193 -15.02 -0.44 -27.61
CA CYS A 193 -15.43 0.75 -28.33
C CYS A 193 -15.83 0.40 -29.77
N ASP A 194 -16.92 0.99 -30.23
CA ASP A 194 -17.40 0.86 -31.60
C ASP A 194 -16.33 1.34 -32.59
N THR A 195 -16.41 0.85 -33.82
CA THR A 195 -15.46 1.23 -34.87
C THR A 195 -15.42 2.76 -35.04
N GLY A 196 -14.22 3.33 -34.85
CA GLY A 196 -13.99 4.76 -34.94
C GLY A 196 -14.02 5.49 -33.60
N TYR A 197 -14.24 4.78 -32.49
CA TYR A 197 -14.14 5.30 -31.13
C TYR A 197 -12.94 4.70 -30.41
N THR A 198 -12.44 5.41 -29.39
CA THR A 198 -11.37 4.99 -28.50
C THR A 198 -11.82 5.17 -27.06
N VAL A 199 -11.23 4.41 -26.13
CA VAL A 199 -11.52 4.55 -24.70
C VAL A 199 -11.11 5.97 -24.26
N ASN A 200 -11.99 6.68 -23.57
CA ASN A 200 -11.68 8.03 -23.09
C ASN A 200 -10.55 8.00 -22.06
N ALA A 201 -9.91 9.14 -21.80
CA ALA A 201 -8.80 9.22 -20.84
C ALA A 201 -9.16 8.73 -19.43
N ALA A 202 -10.43 8.83 -19.03
CA ALA A 202 -10.94 8.37 -17.74
C ALA A 202 -11.17 6.84 -17.66
N GLY A 203 -11.10 6.11 -18.78
CA GLY A 203 -11.41 4.68 -18.82
C GLY A 203 -12.88 4.34 -18.58
N THR A 204 -13.78 5.32 -18.64
CA THR A 204 -15.20 5.18 -18.28
C THR A 204 -16.14 5.06 -19.48
N GLY A 205 -15.64 5.28 -20.70
CA GLY A 205 -16.47 5.23 -21.91
C GLY A 205 -15.67 5.33 -23.19
N CYS A 206 -16.39 5.42 -24.32
CA CYS A 206 -15.80 5.48 -25.66
C CYS A 206 -16.13 6.80 -26.34
N GLU A 207 -15.10 7.50 -26.81
CA GLU A 207 -15.19 8.81 -27.46
C GLU A 207 -14.61 8.77 -28.87
N LEU A 208 -15.04 9.72 -29.72
CA LEU A 208 -14.42 9.89 -31.03
C LEU A 208 -12.99 10.40 -30.81
N PRO A 209 -11.98 9.81 -31.49
CA PRO A 209 -10.64 10.34 -31.43
C PRO A 209 -10.65 11.76 -31.99
N CYS A 210 -10.12 12.70 -31.22
CA CYS A 210 -9.98 14.07 -31.68
C CYS A 210 -8.77 14.19 -32.60
N THR A 211 -8.78 15.19 -33.47
CA THR A 211 -7.60 15.60 -34.26
C THR A 211 -7.23 17.06 -34.01
N THR A 212 -8.18 17.82 -33.49
CA THR A 212 -8.07 19.25 -33.20
C THR A 212 -8.87 19.59 -31.95
N ALA A 213 -8.55 20.70 -31.28
CA ALA A 213 -9.30 21.16 -30.12
C ALA A 213 -10.79 21.43 -30.42
N SER A 214 -11.15 21.75 -31.67
CA SER A 214 -12.55 21.92 -32.06
C SER A 214 -13.37 20.63 -32.01
N ASP A 215 -12.73 19.47 -32.00
CA ASP A 215 -13.40 18.17 -31.95
C ASP A 215 -13.90 17.84 -30.53
N CYS A 216 -13.32 18.46 -29.50
CA CYS A 216 -13.56 18.11 -28.10
C CYS A 216 -14.78 18.77 -27.47
N GLY A 217 -15.34 19.80 -28.10
CA GLY A 217 -16.42 20.60 -27.51
C GLY A 217 -15.96 21.39 -26.27
N GLY A 218 -16.59 22.54 -26.03
CA GLY A 218 -16.25 23.36 -24.86
C GLY A 218 -14.83 23.95 -24.91
N THR A 219 -14.08 23.79 -23.82
CA THR A 219 -12.72 24.35 -23.62
C THR A 219 -11.61 23.31 -23.73
N ASP A 220 -11.97 22.04 -23.96
CA ASP A 220 -11.04 20.92 -23.96
C ASP A 220 -10.15 20.95 -25.22
N ILE A 221 -8.96 20.37 -25.10
CA ILE A 221 -7.97 20.29 -26.18
C ILE A 221 -7.74 18.84 -26.56
N CYS A 222 -7.28 18.66 -27.79
CA CYS A 222 -6.93 17.34 -28.28
C CYS A 222 -5.48 17.00 -27.95
N VAL A 223 -5.27 15.99 -27.10
CA VAL A 223 -3.95 15.45 -26.71
C VAL A 223 -3.93 13.97 -27.04
N ASP A 224 -3.00 13.52 -27.89
CA ASP A 224 -2.85 12.11 -28.29
C ASP A 224 -4.15 11.43 -28.80
N ASN A 225 -5.01 12.20 -29.47
CA ASN A 225 -6.35 11.82 -29.95
C ASN A 225 -7.42 11.67 -28.86
N HIS A 226 -7.16 12.13 -27.64
CA HIS A 226 -8.12 12.23 -26.55
C HIS A 226 -8.46 13.67 -26.21
N CYS A 227 -9.70 13.88 -25.80
CA CYS A 227 -10.15 15.19 -25.35
C CYS A 227 -9.84 15.35 -23.88
N GLU A 228 -8.90 16.24 -23.58
CA GLU A 228 -8.43 16.52 -22.23
C GLU A 228 -8.70 17.99 -21.88
N ALA A 229 -8.90 18.26 -20.59
CA ALA A 229 -8.93 19.63 -20.11
C ALA A 229 -7.61 20.32 -20.49
N PRO A 230 -7.63 21.57 -20.97
CA PRO A 230 -6.40 22.28 -21.28
C PRO A 230 -5.54 22.39 -20.02
N PRO A 231 -4.19 22.36 -20.16
CA PRO A 231 -3.30 22.71 -19.07
C PRO A 231 -3.78 23.99 -18.42
N CYS A 232 -3.87 23.97 -17.10
CA CYS A 232 -4.29 25.11 -16.35
C CYS A 232 -3.38 26.32 -16.64
N THR A 233 -3.88 27.49 -16.29
CA THR A 233 -3.12 28.72 -16.20
C THR A 233 -3.15 29.19 -14.76
N ALA A 234 -2.28 30.13 -14.40
CA ALA A 234 -2.23 30.72 -13.06
C ALA A 234 -3.59 31.27 -12.54
N THR A 235 -4.58 31.47 -13.43
CA THR A 235 -5.92 31.98 -13.08
C THR A 235 -7.07 31.04 -13.44
N SER A 236 -6.82 29.85 -14.00
CA SER A 236 -7.90 28.95 -14.41
C SER A 236 -8.34 27.97 -13.33
N CYS A 237 -7.55 27.81 -12.26
CA CYS A 237 -7.88 26.90 -11.19
C CYS A 237 -8.95 27.47 -10.24
N ALA A 238 -9.76 26.58 -9.66
CA ALA A 238 -10.75 26.95 -8.66
C ALA A 238 -10.06 27.57 -7.41
N THR A 239 -10.83 28.28 -6.58
CA THR A 239 -10.33 28.85 -5.33
C THR A 239 -9.75 27.74 -4.44
N GLY A 240 -8.53 27.95 -3.91
CA GLY A 240 -7.79 26.96 -3.12
C GLY A 240 -6.90 26.02 -3.94
N LEU A 241 -6.90 26.15 -5.27
CA LEU A 241 -6.03 25.41 -6.17
C LEU A 241 -5.06 26.35 -6.89
N VAL A 242 -3.86 25.84 -7.19
CA VAL A 242 -2.86 26.49 -8.04
C VAL A 242 -2.56 25.66 -9.26
N CYS A 243 -2.16 26.31 -10.34
CA CYS A 243 -1.73 25.61 -11.53
C CYS A 243 -0.29 25.12 -11.36
N ALA A 244 -0.11 23.81 -11.25
CA ALA A 244 1.21 23.20 -11.24
C ALA A 244 1.86 23.31 -12.62
N ALA A 245 3.19 23.22 -12.69
CA ALA A 245 3.87 23.24 -13.98
C ALA A 245 3.67 21.95 -14.81
N SER A 246 3.04 20.91 -14.23
CA SER A 246 2.47 19.80 -15.00
C SER A 246 1.31 20.22 -15.90
N GLY A 247 0.64 21.33 -15.60
CA GLY A 247 -0.60 21.73 -16.25
C GLY A 247 -1.85 21.33 -15.47
N ASP A 248 -1.72 20.76 -14.27
CA ASP A 248 -2.87 20.36 -13.44
C ASP A 248 -3.19 21.38 -12.35
N CYS A 249 -4.48 21.53 -12.04
CA CYS A 249 -4.90 22.27 -10.86
C CYS A 249 -4.73 21.40 -9.62
N VAL A 250 -3.77 21.76 -8.76
CA VAL A 250 -3.45 21.05 -7.52
C VAL A 250 -3.76 21.90 -6.30
N VAL A 251 -3.90 21.30 -5.11
CA VAL A 251 -4.14 22.05 -3.88
C VAL A 251 -3.00 23.03 -3.63
N ASP A 252 -3.34 24.29 -3.34
CA ASP A 252 -2.36 25.32 -2.96
C ASP A 252 -1.80 25.03 -1.56
N ILE A 253 -0.71 24.27 -1.55
CA ILE A 253 0.06 23.95 -0.34
C ILE A 253 1.17 24.99 -0.07
N GLY A 254 1.07 26.16 -0.71
CA GLY A 254 2.05 27.23 -0.64
C GLY A 254 3.22 27.04 -1.60
N THR A 255 4.27 27.82 -1.38
CA THR A 255 5.44 27.82 -2.27
C THR A 255 6.33 26.61 -1.99
N ALA A 256 6.59 25.82 -3.03
CA ALA A 256 7.60 24.77 -2.98
C ALA A 256 8.94 25.33 -2.45
N PRO A 257 9.68 24.57 -1.65
CA PRO A 257 11.00 24.99 -1.20
C PRO A 257 11.90 25.36 -2.40
N PRO A 258 12.57 26.51 -2.37
CA PRO A 258 13.26 27.03 -3.54
C PRO A 258 14.53 26.22 -3.85
N GLY A 259 14.89 26.20 -5.14
CA GLY A 259 16.15 25.65 -5.62
C GLY A 259 16.02 24.26 -6.27
N THR A 260 17.17 23.64 -6.51
CA THR A 260 17.28 22.27 -7.01
C THR A 260 17.82 21.36 -5.90
N PRO A 261 17.58 20.04 -5.94
CA PRO A 261 18.21 19.11 -5.01
C PRO A 261 19.72 19.33 -4.94
N PRO A 262 20.32 19.35 -3.74
CA PRO A 262 21.77 19.37 -3.62
C PRO A 262 22.39 18.16 -4.31
N THR A 263 23.24 18.39 -5.31
CA THR A 263 23.90 17.32 -6.08
C THR A 263 24.84 16.45 -5.25
N ALA A 264 25.20 16.92 -4.06
CA ALA A 264 25.99 16.17 -3.10
C ALA A 264 25.18 15.04 -2.44
N CYS A 265 23.83 15.09 -2.40
CA CYS A 265 23.00 14.06 -1.76
C CYS A 265 22.89 12.82 -2.65
N VAL A 266 23.86 11.91 -2.54
CA VAL A 266 23.92 10.66 -3.29
C VAL A 266 24.29 9.48 -2.38
N ILE A 267 23.94 8.26 -2.80
CA ILE A 267 24.33 7.03 -2.10
C ILE A 267 25.85 7.02 -1.83
N GLY A 268 26.23 6.71 -0.59
CA GLY A 268 27.63 6.65 -0.15
C GLY A 268 28.25 8.00 0.21
N SER A 269 27.45 9.08 0.20
CA SER A 269 27.86 10.41 0.65
C SER A 269 27.03 10.86 1.85
N MET A 270 27.59 11.69 2.73
CA MET A 270 26.87 12.26 3.89
C MET A 270 26.06 11.24 4.69
N ASP A 271 26.65 10.05 4.90
CA ASP A 271 26.03 8.92 5.61
C ASP A 271 24.74 8.38 4.97
N ILE A 272 24.45 8.70 3.71
CA ILE A 272 23.34 8.13 2.94
C ILE A 272 23.70 6.67 2.58
N PRO A 273 23.02 5.67 3.17
CA PRO A 273 23.31 4.28 2.87
C PRO A 273 22.79 3.89 1.48
N ASP A 274 23.27 2.78 0.94
CA ASP A 274 22.63 2.16 -0.23
C ASP A 274 21.32 1.50 0.21
N TRP A 275 20.22 1.75 -0.51
CA TRP A 275 18.94 1.10 -0.24
C TRP A 275 18.98 -0.40 -0.56
N ARG A 276 19.88 -0.83 -1.45
CA ARG A 276 19.99 -2.22 -1.88
C ARG A 276 20.58 -3.07 -0.76
N CYS A 277 19.82 -4.04 -0.33
CA CYS A 277 20.35 -5.10 0.50
C CYS A 277 21.16 -6.11 -0.35
N THR A 278 22.35 -6.49 0.12
CA THR A 278 23.25 -7.42 -0.59
C THR A 278 23.36 -8.80 0.07
N SER A 279 22.89 -8.95 1.32
CA SER A 279 22.99 -10.21 2.08
C SER A 279 21.96 -10.26 3.19
N GLY A 280 21.32 -11.41 3.40
CA GLY A 280 20.34 -11.61 4.48
C GLY A 280 19.13 -10.68 4.36
N CYS A 281 18.65 -10.47 3.14
CA CYS A 281 17.65 -9.43 2.83
C CYS A 281 16.26 -9.74 3.36
N SER A 282 15.91 -11.03 3.40
CA SER A 282 14.70 -11.53 4.03
C SER A 282 14.85 -11.76 5.54
N ASP A 283 16.01 -11.51 6.14
CA ASP A 283 16.19 -11.69 7.57
C ASP A 283 15.38 -10.62 8.32
N ILE A 284 14.54 -11.07 9.26
CA ILE A 284 13.88 -10.21 10.23
C ILE A 284 14.91 -9.83 11.30
N VAL A 285 15.16 -8.53 11.42
CA VAL A 285 16.25 -7.98 12.24
C VAL A 285 15.74 -6.79 13.04
N PRO A 286 16.32 -6.52 14.23
CA PRO A 286 15.99 -5.31 14.96
C PRO A 286 16.43 -4.08 14.15
N PHE A 287 15.61 -3.04 14.09
CA PHE A 287 15.92 -1.79 13.42
C PHE A 287 17.03 -1.05 14.16
N THR A 288 18.27 -1.28 13.75
CA THR A 288 19.46 -0.82 14.48
C THR A 288 20.47 -0.12 13.55
N PRO A 289 21.11 0.99 13.97
CA PRO A 289 20.88 1.71 15.22
C PRO A 289 19.47 2.33 15.28
N ALA A 290 19.00 2.65 16.50
CA ALA A 290 17.69 3.27 16.69
C ALA A 290 17.62 4.69 16.10
N ASN A 291 18.74 5.41 16.11
CA ASN A 291 18.85 6.74 15.52
C ASN A 291 19.84 6.73 14.36
N GLY A 292 19.55 7.52 13.33
CA GLY A 292 20.46 7.73 12.21
C GLY A 292 20.07 8.95 11.38
N PRO A 293 20.67 9.13 10.21
CA PRO A 293 20.43 10.32 9.39
C PRO A 293 18.95 10.43 8.99
N GLY A 294 18.23 11.38 9.59
CA GLY A 294 16.84 11.66 9.28
C GLY A 294 15.80 10.78 9.96
N TYR A 295 16.16 9.91 10.91
CA TYR A 295 15.19 9.04 11.59
C TYR A 295 15.47 8.80 13.08
N ASP A 296 14.39 8.51 13.80
CA ASP A 296 14.37 8.12 15.22
C ASP A 296 13.39 6.96 15.46
N ASN A 297 13.92 5.77 15.75
CA ASN A 297 13.19 4.61 16.20
C ASN A 297 13.04 4.65 17.73
N TYR A 298 12.01 5.36 18.18
CA TYR A 298 11.77 5.62 19.60
C TYR A 298 10.82 4.55 20.21
N PRO A 299 10.91 4.28 21.52
CA PRO A 299 9.99 3.34 22.17
C PRO A 299 8.53 3.81 22.11
N LEU A 300 7.62 2.93 21.68
CA LEU A 300 6.18 3.20 21.58
C LEU A 300 5.33 2.13 22.27
N ASN A 301 4.08 2.44 22.58
CA ASN A 301 3.07 1.48 23.09
C ASN A 301 3.56 0.57 24.25
N GLY A 302 4.27 1.15 25.23
CA GLY A 302 4.77 0.44 26.41
C GLY A 302 6.16 -0.19 26.24
N GLU A 303 6.79 -0.02 25.08
CA GLU A 303 8.19 -0.35 24.89
C GLU A 303 9.13 0.48 25.77
N THR A 304 10.35 -0.02 25.92
CA THR A 304 11.46 0.72 26.54
C THR A 304 12.63 0.73 25.57
N ALA A 305 13.62 1.60 25.80
CA ALA A 305 14.85 1.58 25.00
C ALA A 305 15.59 0.21 25.04
N SER A 306 15.34 -0.60 26.07
CA SER A 306 15.89 -1.97 26.19
C SER A 306 14.99 -3.07 25.64
N ASN A 307 13.73 -2.75 25.32
CA ASN A 307 12.74 -3.71 24.82
C ASN A 307 11.84 -3.03 23.77
N GLN A 308 12.31 -3.04 22.53
CA GLN A 308 11.58 -2.57 21.34
C GLN A 308 11.06 -3.77 20.56
N TYR A 309 10.12 -4.50 21.16
CA TYR A 309 9.61 -5.76 20.63
C TYR A 309 8.80 -5.58 19.33
N ARG A 310 8.44 -4.36 18.96
CA ARG A 310 7.71 -3.97 17.74
C ARG A 310 8.61 -3.40 16.66
N SER A 311 9.93 -3.32 16.89
CA SER A 311 10.90 -2.72 15.96
C SER A 311 11.77 -3.76 15.23
N PHE A 312 11.17 -4.88 14.80
CA PHE A 312 11.84 -5.85 13.94
C PHE A 312 11.32 -5.75 12.53
N ILE A 313 12.19 -5.84 11.53
CA ILE A 313 11.79 -5.63 10.13
C ILE A 313 12.67 -6.47 9.23
N ARG A 314 12.22 -6.79 8.00
CA ARG A 314 13.14 -7.32 7.00
C ARG A 314 14.27 -6.35 6.72
N ARG A 315 15.46 -6.89 6.54
CA ARG A 315 16.67 -6.10 6.31
C ARG A 315 16.58 -5.24 5.06
N ASP A 316 15.95 -5.72 3.97
CA ASP A 316 15.76 -4.91 2.77
C ASP A 316 14.86 -3.68 3.00
N VAL A 317 13.74 -3.85 3.72
CA VAL A 317 12.88 -2.74 4.14
C VAL A 317 13.63 -1.76 5.04
N MET A 318 14.39 -2.26 6.02
CA MET A 318 15.24 -1.42 6.88
C MET A 318 16.19 -0.55 6.06
N MET A 319 16.87 -1.14 5.07
CA MET A 319 17.82 -0.40 4.22
C MET A 319 17.12 0.65 3.36
N LEU A 320 15.93 0.34 2.82
CA LEU A 320 15.11 1.29 2.07
C LEU A 320 14.71 2.50 2.92
N VAL A 321 14.17 2.27 4.12
CA VAL A 321 13.71 3.35 5.01
C VAL A 321 14.89 4.22 5.47
N LYS A 322 16.03 3.62 5.82
CA LYS A 322 17.25 4.37 6.17
C LYS A 322 17.78 5.21 5.00
N TYR A 323 17.74 4.68 3.78
CA TYR A 323 18.11 5.45 2.60
C TYR A 323 17.16 6.64 2.40
N ALA A 324 15.85 6.41 2.41
CA ALA A 324 14.87 7.43 2.12
C ALA A 324 14.89 8.56 3.16
N THR A 325 15.03 8.24 4.44
CA THR A 325 15.16 9.23 5.53
C THR A 325 16.47 10.03 5.43
N ALA A 326 17.60 9.37 5.14
CA ALA A 326 18.88 10.06 4.94
C ALA A 326 18.87 11.01 3.73
N MET A 327 18.21 10.59 2.64
CA MET A 327 18.03 11.45 1.46
C MET A 327 17.23 12.71 1.78
N VAL A 328 16.12 12.59 2.50
CA VAL A 328 15.33 13.75 2.92
C VAL A 328 16.13 14.67 3.83
N ALA A 329 16.80 14.14 4.86
CA ALA A 329 17.63 14.95 5.76
C ALA A 329 18.69 15.74 4.98
N CYS A 330 19.37 15.09 4.04
CA CYS A 330 20.37 15.73 3.20
C CYS A 330 19.77 16.82 2.29
N GLN A 331 18.72 16.49 1.54
CA GLN A 331 18.17 17.37 0.52
C GLN A 331 17.46 18.59 1.11
N THR A 332 16.99 18.49 2.36
CA THR A 332 16.15 19.50 2.99
C THR A 332 16.87 20.31 4.07
N THR A 333 18.18 20.11 4.25
CA THR A 333 18.99 20.85 5.25
C THR A 333 18.88 22.38 5.13
N GLY A 334 18.63 22.91 3.92
CA GLY A 334 18.47 24.34 3.66
C GLY A 334 17.02 24.86 3.70
N TRP A 335 16.04 23.99 3.94
CA TRP A 335 14.64 24.37 3.91
C TRP A 335 14.24 25.06 5.21
N SER A 336 13.54 26.20 5.10
CA SER A 336 13.01 26.93 6.25
C SER A 336 11.61 26.47 6.68
N PHE A 337 10.93 25.72 5.81
CA PHE A 337 9.62 25.13 6.10
C PHE A 337 9.81 23.79 6.84
N GLY A 338 8.82 23.43 7.67
CA GLY A 338 8.90 22.23 8.50
C GLY A 338 9.56 22.46 9.86
N ASN A 339 9.55 21.43 10.70
CA ASN A 339 10.26 21.45 11.98
C ASN A 339 11.75 21.06 11.89
N GLY A 340 12.22 20.60 10.73
CA GLY A 340 13.60 20.14 10.52
C GLY A 340 14.01 18.89 11.32
N GLY A 341 13.11 18.28 12.08
CA GLY A 341 13.40 17.12 12.90
C GLY A 341 13.48 15.81 12.11
N ASP A 342 14.02 14.79 12.75
CA ASP A 342 14.08 13.41 12.25
C ASP A 342 12.68 12.79 12.17
N LEU A 343 12.49 11.82 11.26
CA LEU A 343 11.26 11.07 11.08
C LEU A 343 11.09 10.01 12.17
N GLY A 344 9.96 10.01 12.87
CA GLY A 344 9.66 8.98 13.86
C GLY A 344 9.28 7.66 13.20
N LEU A 345 9.91 6.56 13.60
CA LEU A 345 9.57 5.21 13.14
C LEU A 345 8.63 4.53 14.14
N GLY A 346 7.64 3.83 13.61
CA GLY A 346 6.55 3.22 14.36
C GLY A 346 6.62 1.70 14.42
N ASP A 347 5.44 1.08 14.46
CA ASP A 347 5.28 -0.38 14.45
C ASP A 347 5.90 -0.99 13.18
N MET A 348 6.57 -2.13 13.34
CA MET A 348 7.15 -2.96 12.28
C MET A 348 6.61 -4.39 12.46
N SER A 349 7.44 -5.42 12.61
CA SER A 349 7.03 -6.73 13.11
C SER A 349 7.61 -7.03 14.50
N GLU A 350 7.18 -8.14 15.11
CA GLU A 350 7.92 -8.76 16.20
C GLU A 350 9.12 -9.58 15.68
N ALA A 351 9.98 -10.04 16.58
CA ALA A 351 11.23 -10.71 16.25
C ALA A 351 11.06 -12.02 15.46
N ASP A 352 9.92 -12.70 15.64
CA ASP A 352 9.53 -13.90 14.91
C ASP A 352 8.71 -13.61 13.65
N GLY A 353 8.50 -12.33 13.33
CA GLY A 353 7.67 -11.87 12.21
C GLY A 353 6.18 -11.81 12.51
N ALA A 354 5.74 -12.02 13.75
CA ALA A 354 4.35 -11.82 14.12
C ALA A 354 3.96 -10.34 14.11
N ILE A 355 2.64 -10.11 14.12
CA ILE A 355 2.05 -8.78 14.21
C ILE A 355 2.46 -8.12 15.54
N PRO A 356 2.88 -6.84 15.55
CA PRO A 356 3.24 -6.11 16.75
C PRO A 356 2.19 -6.20 17.85
N GLY A 357 2.58 -6.62 19.05
CA GLY A 357 1.69 -6.75 20.21
C GLY A 357 1.28 -8.19 20.52
N THR A 358 1.51 -9.13 19.59
CA THR A 358 1.21 -10.56 19.80
C THR A 358 1.89 -11.10 21.07
N SER A 359 3.16 -10.75 21.31
CA SER A 359 3.93 -11.14 22.49
C SER A 359 3.36 -10.66 23.83
N ILE A 360 2.52 -9.62 23.81
CA ILE A 360 1.86 -9.05 25.02
C ILE A 360 0.36 -9.33 25.07
N GLY A 361 -0.14 -10.26 24.24
CA GLY A 361 -1.45 -10.87 24.37
C GLY A 361 -2.52 -10.43 23.37
N SER A 362 -2.25 -9.44 22.52
CA SER A 362 -3.16 -9.06 21.43
C SER A 362 -2.41 -8.38 20.29
N PRO A 363 -2.65 -8.78 19.03
CA PRO A 363 -2.11 -8.04 17.89
C PRO A 363 -2.64 -6.59 17.92
N GLY A 364 -1.75 -5.64 17.65
CA GLY A 364 -2.07 -4.21 17.57
C GLY A 364 -2.53 -3.75 16.18
N HIS A 365 -2.48 -4.65 15.19
CA HIS A 365 -2.83 -4.39 13.80
C HIS A 365 -3.72 -5.49 13.22
N PRO A 366 -4.45 -5.24 12.12
CA PRO A 366 -5.25 -6.25 11.45
C PRO A 366 -4.43 -7.45 10.97
N ASP A 367 -5.08 -8.61 10.90
CA ASP A 367 -4.46 -9.84 10.40
C ASP A 367 -3.88 -9.65 8.99
N GLY A 368 -2.67 -10.18 8.79
CA GLY A 368 -1.96 -10.11 7.51
C GLY A 368 -1.16 -8.82 7.27
N THR A 369 -1.26 -7.83 8.16
CA THR A 369 -0.42 -6.63 8.14
C THR A 369 0.76 -6.78 9.10
N HIS A 370 1.89 -6.13 8.80
CA HIS A 370 3.08 -6.14 9.65
C HIS A 370 3.70 -7.53 9.88
N VAL A 371 3.26 -8.52 9.11
CA VAL A 371 3.75 -9.90 9.20
C VAL A 371 5.07 -10.02 8.43
N ASN A 372 5.98 -10.85 8.93
CA ASN A 372 7.27 -11.16 8.33
C ASN A 372 8.15 -9.93 8.03
N GLY A 373 7.90 -8.79 8.68
CA GLY A 373 8.68 -7.56 8.52
C GLY A 373 8.58 -6.90 7.15
N HIS A 374 7.44 -7.04 6.45
CA HIS A 374 7.18 -6.40 5.16
C HIS A 374 6.66 -4.97 5.26
N ASP A 375 6.11 -4.62 6.43
CA ASP A 375 5.40 -3.37 6.63
C ASP A 375 6.02 -2.54 7.76
N MET A 376 5.81 -1.23 7.69
CA MET A 376 6.25 -0.28 8.69
C MET A 376 5.31 0.91 8.76
N ASP A 377 4.89 1.26 9.97
CA ASP A 377 4.21 2.53 10.24
C ASP A 377 5.27 3.60 10.50
N ILE A 378 5.11 4.76 9.87
CA ILE A 378 6.11 5.83 9.90
C ILE A 378 5.37 7.15 10.16
N GLY A 379 5.85 7.97 11.09
CA GLY A 379 5.28 9.30 11.32
C GLY A 379 5.33 10.16 10.06
N TYR A 380 4.43 11.13 9.95
CA TYR A 380 4.54 12.18 8.93
C TYR A 380 5.64 13.17 9.31
N TYR A 381 6.31 13.78 8.33
CA TYR A 381 7.00 15.03 8.62
C TYR A 381 5.95 16.09 8.99
N GLN A 382 6.27 16.88 10.00
CA GLN A 382 5.36 17.82 10.63
C GLN A 382 5.92 19.23 10.67
N VAL A 383 5.02 20.20 10.82
CA VAL A 383 5.28 21.62 11.09
C VAL A 383 4.84 21.96 12.51
N GLY A 384 5.48 22.95 13.12
CA GLY A 384 5.04 23.47 14.43
C GLY A 384 5.19 22.49 15.61
N THR A 385 5.82 21.33 15.41
CA THR A 385 6.08 20.31 16.44
C THR A 385 7.57 20.15 16.71
N ALA A 386 7.93 19.55 17.85
CA ALA A 386 9.33 19.40 18.26
C ALA A 386 10.07 18.25 17.54
N ASN A 387 9.35 17.26 17.02
CA ASN A 387 9.88 16.09 16.30
C ASN A 387 8.79 15.55 15.36
N ASN A 388 9.01 14.42 14.69
CA ASN A 388 8.03 13.82 13.75
C ASN A 388 7.56 12.44 14.22
N TYR A 389 7.33 12.28 15.52
CA TYR A 389 6.76 11.05 16.08
C TYR A 389 5.31 10.87 15.61
N LEU A 390 4.81 9.64 15.73
CA LEU A 390 3.48 9.21 15.31
C LEU A 390 2.42 9.98 16.12
N ARG A 391 2.02 11.13 15.59
CA ARG A 391 1.05 12.05 16.18
C ARG A 391 0.07 12.50 15.10
N PRO A 392 -1.20 12.74 15.48
CA PRO A 392 -2.19 13.30 14.57
C PRO A 392 -1.69 14.54 13.86
N ILE A 393 -1.87 14.61 12.55
CA ILE A 393 -1.51 15.78 11.73
C ILE A 393 -2.66 16.77 11.53
N CYS A 394 -3.82 16.47 12.11
CA CYS A 394 -5.10 17.10 11.86
C CYS A 394 -6.03 16.99 13.10
N GLU A 395 -7.16 17.69 13.06
CA GLU A 395 -8.26 17.37 13.97
C GLU A 395 -8.79 15.97 13.62
N HIS A 396 -8.95 15.14 14.64
CA HIS A 396 -9.38 13.74 14.54
C HIS A 396 -10.45 13.42 15.59
N MET A 397 -10.77 14.36 16.49
CA MET A 397 -11.78 14.19 17.50
C MET A 397 -13.09 14.85 17.05
N SER A 398 -14.21 14.15 17.26
CA SER A 398 -15.55 14.72 17.09
C SER A 398 -16.40 14.35 18.30
N GLY A 399 -16.97 15.37 18.97
CA GLY A 399 -17.75 15.16 20.19
C GLY A 399 -16.98 14.51 21.35
N GLY A 400 -15.65 14.67 21.38
CA GLY A 400 -14.78 14.04 22.39
C GLY A 400 -14.45 12.57 22.12
N VAL A 401 -14.79 12.05 20.93
CA VAL A 401 -14.48 10.68 20.51
C VAL A 401 -13.51 10.72 19.34
N ASP A 402 -12.49 9.86 19.39
CA ASP A 402 -11.55 9.68 18.29
C ASP A 402 -12.29 9.09 17.08
N GLN A 403 -12.12 9.74 15.93
CA GLN A 403 -12.68 9.29 14.66
C GLN A 403 -11.71 8.40 13.88
N TYR A 404 -10.47 8.29 14.36
CA TYR A 404 -9.37 7.56 13.77
C TYR A 404 -8.99 8.03 12.37
N HIS A 405 -9.44 9.20 11.93
CA HIS A 405 -9.11 9.81 10.65
C HIS A 405 -9.14 11.32 10.78
N CYS A 406 -8.61 12.04 9.79
CA CYS A 406 -8.70 13.49 9.76
C CYS A 406 -10.13 13.96 9.49
N VAL A 407 -10.75 14.61 10.47
CA VAL A 407 -12.05 15.27 10.30
C VAL A 407 -11.92 16.69 9.78
N GLU A 408 -10.72 17.28 9.84
CA GLU A 408 -10.39 18.60 9.27
C GLU A 408 -9.09 18.53 8.44
N GLU A 409 -8.74 19.62 7.76
CA GLU A 409 -7.50 19.71 6.98
C GLU A 409 -6.24 19.49 7.85
N PRO A 410 -5.20 18.77 7.35
CA PRO A 410 -3.97 18.53 8.08
C PRO A 410 -3.11 19.79 8.31
N HIS A 411 -3.32 20.46 9.44
CA HIS A 411 -2.62 21.69 9.80
C HIS A 411 -1.23 21.50 10.41
N LEU A 412 -0.85 20.26 10.77
CA LEU A 412 0.50 19.93 11.26
C LEU A 412 1.33 19.17 10.24
N LEU A 413 0.81 18.87 9.05
CA LEU A 413 1.54 18.15 8.01
C LEU A 413 2.62 19.03 7.37
N ASP A 414 3.80 18.46 7.16
CA ASP A 414 4.80 18.96 6.22
C ASP A 414 4.67 18.19 4.90
N PRO A 415 3.88 18.67 3.93
CA PRO A 415 3.63 17.92 2.70
C PRO A 415 4.91 17.77 1.89
N TRP A 416 5.80 18.77 1.89
CA TRP A 416 7.02 18.75 1.07
C TRP A 416 7.99 17.65 1.47
N ARG A 417 8.35 17.55 2.76
CA ARG A 417 9.28 16.51 3.23
C ARG A 417 8.64 15.13 3.21
N THR A 418 7.33 15.04 3.48
CA THR A 418 6.58 13.79 3.39
C THR A 418 6.55 13.25 1.95
N SER A 419 6.23 14.10 0.96
CA SER A 419 6.23 13.69 -0.45
C SER A 419 7.62 13.33 -0.96
N LEU A 420 8.66 14.06 -0.52
CA LEU A 420 10.04 13.73 -0.87
C LEU A 420 10.47 12.37 -0.31
N PHE A 421 10.08 12.05 0.94
CA PHE A 421 10.31 10.73 1.53
C PHE A 421 9.63 9.62 0.73
N ILE A 422 8.34 9.79 0.44
CA ILE A 422 7.54 8.86 -0.37
C ILE A 422 8.19 8.67 -1.74
N ALA A 423 8.64 9.74 -2.40
CA ALA A 423 9.29 9.65 -3.70
C ALA A 423 10.60 8.84 -3.66
N HIS A 424 11.35 8.86 -2.55
CA HIS A 424 12.55 8.05 -2.39
C HIS A 424 12.26 6.58 -2.11
N LEU A 425 11.14 6.25 -1.47
CA LEU A 425 10.71 4.85 -1.30
C LEU A 425 10.46 4.16 -2.66
N HIS A 426 10.00 4.92 -3.66
CA HIS A 426 9.72 4.41 -5.01
C HIS A 426 10.96 3.97 -5.80
N ILE A 427 12.16 4.14 -5.26
CA ILE A 427 13.36 3.53 -5.84
C ILE A 427 13.32 2.00 -5.76
N ASN A 428 12.57 1.44 -4.81
CA ASN A 428 12.42 0.00 -4.66
C ASN A 428 11.32 -0.53 -5.60
N PRO A 429 11.65 -1.41 -6.57
CA PRO A 429 10.64 -2.00 -7.46
C PRO A 429 9.63 -2.89 -6.72
N ASN A 430 9.94 -3.33 -5.49
CA ASN A 430 9.05 -4.13 -4.66
C ASN A 430 8.15 -3.26 -3.76
N LEU A 431 8.21 -1.93 -3.81
CA LEU A 431 7.26 -1.09 -3.09
C LEU A 431 5.84 -1.44 -3.57
N ARG A 432 5.01 -1.93 -2.65
CA ARG A 432 3.65 -2.38 -2.94
C ARG A 432 2.66 -1.23 -2.83
N VAL A 433 2.60 -0.63 -1.65
CA VAL A 433 1.64 0.42 -1.31
C VAL A 433 2.14 1.26 -0.15
N ILE A 434 1.73 2.53 -0.13
CA ILE A 434 1.89 3.47 0.97
C ILE A 434 0.49 3.96 1.35
N GLY A 435 -0.02 3.47 2.48
CA GLY A 435 -1.29 3.88 3.05
C GLY A 435 -1.19 5.21 3.78
N ILE A 436 -2.06 6.16 3.47
CA ILE A 436 -2.11 7.47 4.14
C ILE A 436 -3.55 7.92 4.37
N ASP A 437 -3.74 8.87 5.30
CA ASP A 437 -5.04 9.49 5.50
C ASP A 437 -5.50 10.24 4.24
N GLY A 438 -6.78 10.12 3.89
CA GLY A 438 -7.32 10.71 2.66
C GLY A 438 -7.13 12.21 2.55
N LYS A 439 -7.23 12.97 3.66
CA LYS A 439 -7.01 14.42 3.61
C LYS A 439 -5.53 14.76 3.49
N ALA A 440 -4.66 13.95 4.09
CA ALA A 440 -3.21 14.08 3.92
C ALA A 440 -2.77 13.76 2.48
N ALA A 441 -3.40 12.76 1.86
CA ALA A 441 -3.10 12.33 0.50
C ALA A 441 -3.20 13.46 -0.53
N LEU A 442 -4.27 14.25 -0.47
CA LEU A 442 -4.47 15.37 -1.39
C LEU A 442 -3.31 16.38 -1.33
N LEU A 443 -2.78 16.64 -0.13
CA LEU A 443 -1.66 17.56 0.07
C LEU A 443 -0.32 16.93 -0.36
N VAL A 444 -0.14 15.64 -0.06
CA VAL A 444 1.07 14.87 -0.43
C VAL A 444 1.18 14.70 -1.94
N GLU A 445 0.10 14.34 -2.63
CA GLU A 445 0.07 14.19 -4.08
C GLU A 445 0.33 15.54 -4.77
N SER A 446 -0.29 16.62 -4.28
CA SER A 446 -0.01 17.98 -4.75
C SER A 446 1.48 18.36 -4.61
N ALA A 447 2.08 18.10 -3.43
CA ALA A 447 3.50 18.33 -3.20
C ALA A 447 4.38 17.46 -4.11
N LEU A 448 4.02 16.20 -4.32
CA LEU A 448 4.78 15.28 -5.15
C LEU A 448 4.79 15.76 -6.61
N THR A 449 3.63 16.14 -7.16
CA THR A 449 3.52 16.68 -8.53
C THR A 449 4.40 17.92 -8.71
N GLN A 450 4.38 18.84 -7.74
CA GLN A 450 5.21 20.05 -7.78
C GLN A 450 6.72 19.73 -7.67
N LEU A 451 7.11 18.83 -6.76
CA LEU A 451 8.50 18.37 -6.66
C LEU A 451 8.98 17.67 -7.94
N CYS A 452 8.13 16.89 -8.60
CA CYS A 452 8.44 16.25 -9.88
C CYS A 452 8.65 17.28 -10.99
N SER A 453 7.73 18.24 -11.11
CA SER A 453 7.82 19.36 -12.06
C SER A 453 9.11 20.16 -11.89
N ASP A 454 9.50 20.42 -10.64
CA ASP A 454 10.68 21.22 -10.30
C ASP A 454 11.99 20.42 -10.36
N GLY A 455 11.92 19.14 -10.76
CA GLY A 455 13.09 18.26 -10.88
C GLY A 455 13.71 17.88 -9.53
N TRP A 456 12.94 17.96 -8.44
CA TRP A 456 13.41 17.53 -7.13
C TRP A 456 13.56 16.01 -7.03
N VAL A 457 12.69 15.30 -7.75
CA VAL A 457 12.64 13.85 -7.79
C VAL A 457 12.48 13.39 -9.24
N SER A 458 13.09 12.27 -9.57
CA SER A 458 13.04 11.67 -10.91
C SER A 458 12.73 10.17 -10.83
N THR A 459 11.90 9.78 -9.87
CA THR A 459 11.56 8.38 -9.60
C THR A 459 10.25 8.00 -10.28
N THR A 460 9.90 6.72 -10.25
CA THR A 460 8.60 6.19 -10.69
C THR A 460 7.43 6.86 -9.96
N ALA A 461 7.67 7.48 -8.80
CA ALA A 461 6.68 8.26 -8.05
C ALA A 461 6.04 9.39 -8.87
N CYS A 462 6.76 9.96 -9.85
CA CYS A 462 6.24 11.06 -10.67
C CYS A 462 5.19 10.64 -11.69
N GLY A 463 5.10 9.35 -12.04
CA GLY A 463 4.12 8.86 -13.02
C GLY A 463 3.13 7.84 -12.46
N SER A 464 3.51 7.09 -11.42
CA SER A 464 2.64 6.10 -10.79
C SER A 464 2.98 5.97 -9.31
N PRO A 465 2.62 6.97 -8.48
CA PRO A 465 2.81 6.87 -7.05
C PRO A 465 1.96 5.71 -6.49
N LYS A 466 2.56 4.86 -5.67
CA LYS A 466 1.93 3.73 -4.96
C LYS A 466 1.28 4.21 -3.67
N ILE A 467 0.47 5.25 -3.76
CA ILE A 467 -0.25 5.84 -2.63
C ILE A 467 -1.67 5.28 -2.59
N ALA A 468 -2.12 4.81 -1.43
CA ALA A 468 -3.49 4.36 -1.21
C ALA A 468 -4.14 5.15 -0.08
N TYR A 469 -5.38 5.58 -0.30
CA TYR A 469 -6.17 6.34 0.66
C TYR A 469 -7.66 6.26 0.35
N GLU A 470 -8.48 6.67 1.31
CA GLU A 470 -9.93 6.80 1.19
C GLU A 470 -10.36 8.19 1.68
N LEU A 471 -11.08 8.96 0.86
CA LEU A 471 -11.69 10.24 1.29
C LEU A 471 -12.99 10.04 2.09
N THR A 472 -13.63 8.89 1.86
CA THR A 472 -14.82 8.40 2.55
C THR A 472 -14.62 6.93 2.84
N ASP A 473 -15.18 6.42 3.93
CA ASP A 473 -15.09 5.00 4.29
C ASP A 473 -15.77 4.12 3.24
N THR A 474 -14.98 3.49 2.36
CA THR A 474 -15.44 2.51 1.35
C THR A 474 -15.18 1.07 1.80
N GLY A 475 -14.70 0.88 3.04
CA GLY A 475 -14.37 -0.44 3.58
C GLY A 475 -13.05 -1.03 3.06
N ARG A 476 -12.17 -0.22 2.44
CA ARG A 476 -10.85 -0.67 1.96
C ARG A 476 -9.74 -0.54 3.02
N PHE A 477 -10.12 -0.17 4.24
CA PHE A 477 -9.26 -0.07 5.43
C PHE A 477 -8.16 1.02 5.39
N TRP A 478 -8.18 1.90 4.39
CA TRP A 478 -7.30 3.08 4.33
C TRP A 478 -7.91 4.33 4.98
N PHE A 479 -9.23 4.34 5.19
CA PHE A 479 -9.93 5.49 5.74
C PHE A 479 -9.53 5.80 7.20
N ARG A 480 -9.24 4.79 8.01
CA ARG A 480 -8.96 4.92 9.44
C ARG A 480 -7.50 4.63 9.76
N PHE A 481 -7.07 5.08 10.94
CA PHE A 481 -5.78 4.85 11.60
C PHE A 481 -4.54 5.48 10.94
N HIS A 482 -4.68 6.11 9.77
CA HIS A 482 -3.55 6.74 9.06
C HIS A 482 -3.39 8.25 9.31
N HIS A 483 -4.16 8.84 10.24
CA HIS A 483 -4.11 10.28 10.53
C HIS A 483 -2.88 10.72 11.35
N HIS A 484 -2.05 9.77 11.80
CA HIS A 484 -0.84 10.02 12.60
C HIS A 484 0.43 9.34 12.07
N HIS A 485 0.29 8.47 11.07
CA HIS A 485 1.39 7.79 10.40
C HIS A 485 0.99 7.46 8.95
N LEU A 486 1.99 7.20 8.11
CA LEU A 486 1.83 6.50 6.85
C LEU A 486 2.23 5.03 7.03
N HIS A 487 1.58 4.13 6.31
CA HIS A 487 1.85 2.69 6.35
C HIS A 487 2.60 2.27 5.08
N VAL A 488 3.87 1.89 5.18
CA VAL A 488 4.66 1.41 4.05
C VAL A 488 4.60 -0.11 3.97
N SER A 489 4.34 -0.65 2.78
CA SER A 489 4.36 -2.09 2.52
C SER A 489 5.19 -2.43 1.29
N VAL A 490 5.99 -3.50 1.38
CA VAL A 490 6.75 -4.04 0.24
C VAL A 490 6.40 -5.50 -0.04
N ASN A 491 6.48 -5.88 -1.31
CA ASN A 491 6.39 -7.27 -1.74
C ASN A 491 7.62 -8.07 -1.27
N GLY A 492 7.36 -9.34 -0.95
CA GLY A 492 8.30 -10.25 -0.30
C GLY A 492 9.27 -11.02 -1.16
#